data_AF-A0A946LVB3-F1
#
_entry.id   AF-A0A946LVB3-F1
#
_cell.length_a   1.000
_cell.length_b   1.000
_cell.length_c   1.000
_cell.angle_alpha   90.00
_cell.angle_beta   90.00
_cell.angle_gamma   90.00
#
_symmetry.space_group_name_H-M   'P 1'
#
loop_
_entity.id
_entity.type
_entity.pdbx_description
1 polymer ?
#
loop_
_entity_poly.entity_id
_entity_poly.type
_entity_poly.pdbx_seq_one_letter_code
_entity_poly.pdbx_strand_id
1 'polypeptide(L)'
;KEVSRARTFGLMQEFEHLRERNLAQGGSLDNAVVVDEYRILNDDGLRHEDEFVRHKILDAIGDMYLLGYSLIGEFVGYKSGHTENHALRKKLLRQTDAWEIITFDKAEDAPISYGGLVNSEF
;
A
#
# COMPACT_ATOMS: atom_id res chain seq x y z
N LYS A 1 8.14 6.92 -7.82
CA LYS A 1 8.64 8.09 -7.05
C LYS A 1 7.57 8.62 -6.10
N GLU A 2 6.32 8.71 -6.55
CA GLU A 2 5.21 9.32 -5.80
C GLU A 2 4.67 8.55 -4.59
N VAL A 3 4.65 7.22 -4.61
CA VAL A 3 3.97 6.41 -3.57
C VAL A 3 4.95 5.67 -2.66
N SER A 4 6.05 5.17 -3.23
CA SER A 4 6.95 4.21 -2.56
C SER A 4 7.66 4.72 -1.30
N ARG A 5 7.74 6.05 -1.10
CA ARG A 5 8.42 6.63 0.07
C ARG A 5 7.49 6.94 1.24
N ALA A 6 6.18 6.71 1.09
CA ALA A 6 5.20 7.02 2.13
C ALA A 6 5.30 6.07 3.32
N ARG A 7 5.63 6.60 4.50
CA ARG A 7 5.79 5.83 5.74
C ARG A 7 4.45 5.45 6.34
N THR A 8 4.47 4.37 7.12
CA THR A 8 3.36 4.03 8.01
C THR A 8 3.19 5.07 9.10
N PHE A 9 2.01 5.12 9.71
CA PHE A 9 1.67 6.15 10.67
C PHE A 9 0.72 5.64 11.76
N GLY A 10 0.74 6.32 12.91
CA GLY A 10 -0.15 6.01 14.03
C GLY A 10 -0.21 7.14 15.05
N LEU A 11 -1.20 7.07 15.94
CA LEU A 11 -1.33 8.01 17.04
C LEU A 11 -0.41 7.61 18.19
N MET A 12 0.18 8.59 18.89
CA MET A 12 1.07 8.33 20.02
C MET A 12 0.41 7.46 21.11
N GLN A 13 -0.85 7.76 21.44
CA GLN A 13 -1.63 6.98 22.42
C GLN A 13 -1.84 5.52 21.98
N GLU A 14 -2.05 5.29 20.68
CA GLU A 14 -2.17 3.93 20.13
C GLU A 14 -0.84 3.18 20.18
N PHE A 15 0.26 3.90 19.95
CA PHE A 15 1.60 3.31 19.98
C PHE A 15 1.96 2.76 21.36
N GLU A 16 1.69 3.51 22.43
CA GLU A 16 1.89 3.07 23.82
C GLU A 16 1.04 1.83 24.13
N HIS A 17 -0.24 1.89 23.79
CA HIS A 17 -1.18 0.77 24.01
C HIS A 17 -0.81 -0.49 23.23
N LEU A 18 -0.31 -0.35 22.00
CA LEU A 18 0.17 -1.48 21.20
C LEU A 18 1.40 -2.12 21.84
N ARG A 19 2.34 -1.33 22.37
CA ARG A 19 3.54 -1.86 23.05
C ARG A 19 3.20 -2.65 24.30
N GLU A 20 2.23 -2.19 25.10
CA GLU A 20 1.74 -2.92 26.27
C GLU A 20 1.18 -4.31 25.90
N ARG A 21 0.69 -4.46 24.67
CA ARG A 21 0.17 -5.72 24.10
C ARG A 21 1.22 -6.52 23.33
N ASN A 22 2.49 -6.18 23.44
CA ASN A 22 3.60 -6.77 22.67
C ASN A 22 3.47 -6.61 21.14
N LEU A 23 2.75 -5.58 20.69
CA LEU A 23 2.65 -5.18 19.29
C LEU A 23 3.51 -3.94 19.03
N ALA A 24 3.89 -3.71 17.76
CA ALA A 24 4.68 -2.54 17.35
C ALA A 24 5.97 -2.28 18.18
N GLN A 25 6.58 -3.34 18.74
CA GLN A 25 7.72 -3.20 19.66
C GLN A 25 8.94 -2.50 19.05
N GLY A 26 9.14 -2.68 17.74
CA GLY A 26 10.19 -2.03 16.95
C GLY A 26 9.80 -0.71 16.30
N GLY A 27 8.60 -0.17 16.57
CA GLY A 27 8.23 1.13 16.03
C GLY A 27 9.04 2.27 16.67
N SER A 28 9.45 3.24 15.85
CA SER A 28 10.13 4.45 16.28
C SER A 28 9.82 5.60 15.31
N LEU A 29 10.24 6.81 15.65
CA LEU A 29 10.13 7.97 14.76
C LEU A 29 10.94 7.80 13.46
N ASP A 30 11.88 6.84 13.42
CA ASP A 30 12.70 6.57 12.23
C ASP A 30 11.92 5.77 11.17
N ASN A 31 10.96 4.95 11.59
CA ASN A 31 10.24 4.02 10.72
C ASN A 31 8.72 4.27 10.61
N ALA A 32 8.16 5.11 11.48
CA ALA A 32 6.77 5.51 11.44
C ALA A 32 6.60 7.03 11.63
N VAL A 33 5.57 7.58 11.01
CA VAL A 33 5.08 8.92 11.31
C VAL A 33 4.21 8.83 12.54
N VAL A 34 4.58 9.51 13.62
CA VAL A 34 3.82 9.51 14.86
C VAL A 34 3.12 10.85 15.01
N VAL A 35 1.83 10.81 15.31
CA VAL A 35 0.97 11.98 15.42
C VAL A 35 0.40 12.04 16.84
N ASP A 36 0.46 13.20 17.48
CA ASP A 36 -0.28 13.47 18.71
C ASP A 36 -1.62 14.16 18.40
N GLU A 37 -2.37 14.62 19.39
CA GLU A 37 -3.68 15.28 19.17
C GLU A 37 -3.60 16.56 18.30
N TYR A 38 -2.43 17.19 18.19
CA TYR A 38 -2.28 18.53 17.62
C TYR A 38 -1.21 18.65 16.53
N ARG A 39 -0.24 17.71 16.45
CA ARG A 39 0.91 17.81 15.56
C ARG A 39 1.56 16.47 15.22
N ILE A 40 2.41 16.51 14.20
CA ILE A 40 3.36 15.44 13.85
C ILE A 40 4.57 15.54 14.79
N LEU A 41 5.03 14.41 15.32
CA LEU A 41 6.14 14.32 16.26
C LEU A 41 7.51 14.12 15.60
N ASN A 42 7.56 13.75 14.32
CA ASN A 42 8.81 13.59 13.59
C ASN A 42 9.45 14.96 13.32
N ASP A 43 10.70 15.17 13.74
CA ASP A 43 11.43 16.45 13.59
C ASP A 43 11.55 16.89 12.12
N ASP A 44 11.79 15.93 11.21
CA ASP A 44 11.86 16.18 9.76
C ASP A 44 10.48 16.35 9.09
N GLY A 45 9.40 16.21 9.85
CA GLY A 45 8.03 16.29 9.34
C GLY A 45 7.66 15.17 8.35
N LEU A 46 6.82 15.51 7.38
CA LEU A 46 6.36 14.59 6.32
C LEU A 46 7.26 14.66 5.08
N ARG A 47 7.38 13.53 4.39
CA ARG A 47 8.04 13.45 3.08
C ARG A 47 7.18 14.03 1.95
N HIS A 48 5.87 14.00 2.14
CA HIS A 48 4.85 14.53 1.24
C HIS A 48 3.71 15.11 2.10
N GLU A 49 3.07 16.20 1.66
CA GLU A 49 1.96 16.80 2.40
C GLU A 49 0.79 15.82 2.62
N ASP A 50 0.62 14.88 1.69
CA ASP A 50 -0.41 13.85 1.63
C ASP A 50 0.17 12.44 1.94
N GLU A 51 1.26 12.34 2.72
CA GLU A 51 1.96 11.08 3.03
C GLU A 51 1.02 10.00 3.60
N PHE A 52 0.05 10.38 4.44
CA PHE A 52 -0.91 9.44 5.03
C PHE A 52 -1.78 8.71 4.00
N VAL A 53 -2.36 9.45 3.05
CA VAL A 53 -3.20 8.84 2.01
C VAL A 53 -2.35 8.06 1.01
N ARG A 54 -1.13 8.54 0.71
CA ARG A 54 -0.19 7.79 -0.13
C ARG A 54 0.22 6.47 0.50
N HIS A 55 0.39 6.41 1.83
CA HIS A 55 0.64 5.16 2.53
C HIS A 55 -0.55 4.20 2.41
N LYS A 56 -1.80 4.70 2.48
CA LYS A 56 -2.99 3.86 2.23
C LYS A 56 -3.09 3.36 0.80
N ILE A 57 -2.64 4.14 -0.18
CA ILE A 57 -2.49 3.67 -1.56
C ILE A 57 -1.41 2.57 -1.64
N LEU A 58 -0.28 2.77 -0.96
CA LEU A 58 0.80 1.77 -0.88
C LEU A 58 0.33 0.45 -0.26
N ASP A 59 -0.41 0.52 0.86
CA ASP A 59 -1.04 -0.63 1.51
C ASP A 59 -1.99 -1.36 0.55
N ALA A 60 -2.86 -0.62 -0.14
CA ALA A 60 -3.83 -1.19 -1.08
C ALA A 60 -3.15 -1.88 -2.26
N ILE A 61 -2.08 -1.31 -2.81
CA ILE A 61 -1.27 -1.95 -3.87
C ILE A 61 -0.69 -3.27 -3.36
N GLY A 62 -0.07 -3.27 -2.18
CA GLY A 62 0.51 -4.48 -1.58
C GLY A 62 -0.55 -5.55 -1.30
N ASP A 63 -1.69 -5.15 -0.76
CA ASP A 63 -2.82 -6.02 -0.53
C ASP A 63 -3.33 -6.64 -1.83
N MET A 64 -3.59 -5.83 -2.86
CA MET A 64 -4.12 -6.34 -4.13
C MET A 64 -3.14 -7.29 -4.82
N TYR A 65 -1.83 -7.08 -4.65
CA TYR A 65 -0.81 -7.96 -5.20
C TYR A 65 -0.87 -9.39 -4.63
N LEU A 66 -1.53 -9.62 -3.49
CA LEU A 66 -1.82 -10.96 -2.97
C LEU A 66 -2.80 -11.76 -3.85
N LEU A 67 -3.38 -11.18 -4.90
CA LEU A 67 -4.06 -11.93 -5.97
C LEU A 67 -3.08 -12.78 -6.80
N GLY A 68 -1.77 -12.50 -6.74
CA GLY A 68 -0.72 -13.22 -7.46
C GLY A 68 -0.43 -12.69 -8.87
N TYR A 69 -1.16 -11.67 -9.32
CA TYR A 69 -1.00 -11.05 -10.64
C TYR A 69 -1.08 -9.53 -10.53
N SER A 70 -0.43 -8.83 -11.47
CA SER A 70 -0.68 -7.40 -11.67
C SER A 70 -2.11 -7.18 -12.17
N LEU A 71 -2.77 -6.16 -11.63
CA LEU A 71 -4.13 -5.81 -12.02
C LEU A 71 -4.14 -4.81 -13.18
N ILE A 72 -5.00 -5.08 -14.16
CA ILE A 72 -5.46 -4.08 -15.13
C ILE A 72 -6.89 -3.74 -14.74
N GLY A 73 -7.07 -2.55 -14.17
CA GLY A 73 -8.36 -2.10 -13.63
C GLY A 73 -8.19 -0.90 -12.70
N GLU A 74 -9.29 -0.48 -12.08
CA GLU A 74 -9.31 0.63 -11.13
C GLU A 74 -9.69 0.13 -9.73
N PHE A 75 -8.93 0.55 -8.71
CA PHE A 75 -9.25 0.31 -7.31
C PHE A 75 -9.71 1.62 -6.66
N VAL A 76 -10.91 1.59 -6.06
CA VAL A 76 -11.47 2.73 -5.33
C VAL A 76 -11.74 2.30 -3.89
N GLY A 77 -11.05 2.94 -2.94
CA GLY A 77 -11.21 2.66 -1.51
C GLY A 77 -11.70 3.89 -0.76
N TYR A 78 -12.80 3.77 -0.01
CA TYR A 78 -13.27 4.79 0.92
C TYR A 78 -13.09 4.30 2.36
N LYS A 79 -12.14 4.91 3.10
CA LYS A 79 -11.75 4.47 4.45
C LYS A 79 -11.42 2.96 4.53
N SER A 80 -10.90 2.40 3.42
CA SER A 80 -10.58 0.98 3.31
C SER A 80 -9.29 0.65 4.06
N GLY A 81 -9.28 -0.47 4.79
CA GLY A 81 -8.08 -1.06 5.39
C GLY A 81 -7.82 -2.46 4.86
N HIS A 82 -6.88 -3.16 5.49
CA HIS A 82 -6.49 -4.52 5.09
C HIS A 82 -7.66 -5.52 5.14
N THR A 83 -8.58 -5.36 6.09
CA THR A 83 -9.76 -6.24 6.22
C THR A 83 -10.69 -6.11 5.02
N GLU A 84 -11.02 -4.87 4.63
CA GLU A 84 -11.89 -4.58 3.49
C GLU A 84 -11.22 -4.97 2.17
N ASN A 85 -9.93 -4.65 2.01
CA ASN A 85 -9.14 -5.06 0.85
C ASN A 85 -9.14 -6.58 0.68
N HIS A 86 -8.91 -7.32 1.77
CA HIS A 86 -8.97 -8.78 1.77
C HIS A 86 -10.36 -9.32 1.42
N ALA A 87 -11.42 -8.72 1.96
CA ALA A 87 -12.79 -9.10 1.64
C ALA A 87 -13.12 -8.89 0.15
N LEU A 88 -12.67 -7.77 -0.43
CA LEU A 88 -12.78 -7.48 -1.86
C LEU A 88 -12.08 -8.56 -2.69
N ARG A 89 -10.82 -8.90 -2.37
CA ARG A 89 -10.08 -9.95 -3.09
C ARG A 89 -10.82 -11.28 -3.08
N LYS A 90 -11.29 -11.71 -1.90
CA LYS A 90 -12.06 -12.96 -1.79
C LYS A 90 -13.32 -12.94 -2.66
N LYS A 91 -14.02 -11.80 -2.70
CA LYS A 91 -15.23 -11.65 -3.50
C LYS A 91 -14.89 -11.72 -5.00
N LEU A 92 -13.85 -11.01 -5.44
CA LEU A 92 -13.39 -11.03 -6.83
C LEU A 92 -13.00 -12.45 -7.28
N LEU A 93 -12.22 -13.17 -6.48
CA LEU A 93 -11.82 -14.55 -6.80
C LEU A 93 -13.00 -15.53 -6.87
N ARG A 94 -14.07 -15.30 -6.11
CA ARG A 94 -15.29 -16.12 -6.15
C ARG A 94 -16.18 -15.81 -7.35
N GLN A 95 -16.12 -14.58 -7.86
CA GLN A 95 -16.93 -14.11 -8.97
C GLN A 95 -16.11 -14.20 -10.27
N THR A 96 -15.96 -15.41 -10.79
CA THR A 96 -15.07 -15.72 -11.92
C THR A 96 -15.48 -15.11 -13.26
N ASP A 97 -16.71 -14.58 -13.36
CA ASP A 97 -17.19 -13.81 -14.51
C ASP A 97 -16.82 -12.32 -14.45
N ALA A 98 -16.26 -11.85 -13.32
CA ALA A 98 -15.87 -10.46 -13.12
C ALA A 98 -14.39 -10.16 -13.47
N TRP A 99 -13.61 -11.17 -13.88
CA TRP A 99 -12.21 -11.01 -14.25
C TRP A 99 -11.79 -12.06 -15.28
N GLU A 100 -10.70 -11.76 -15.99
CA GLU A 100 -10.02 -12.69 -16.89
C GLU A 100 -8.50 -12.58 -16.71
N ILE A 101 -7.79 -13.66 -17.02
CA ILE A 101 -6.32 -13.64 -17.12
C ILE A 101 -5.98 -13.37 -18.57
N ILE A 102 -5.22 -12.30 -18.79
CA ILE A 102 -4.73 -11.90 -20.12
C ILE A 102 -3.21 -11.87 -20.13
N THR A 103 -2.64 -12.14 -21.30
CA THR A 103 -1.22 -12.05 -21.59
C THR A 103 -1.02 -11.24 -22.85
N PHE A 104 0.07 -10.48 -22.92
CA PHE A 104 0.44 -9.69 -24.09
C PHE A 104 1.77 -10.21 -24.63
N ASP A 105 1.80 -10.62 -25.90
CA ASP A 105 3.03 -11.13 -26.54
C ASP A 105 4.08 -10.03 -26.73
N LYS A 106 3.61 -8.79 -26.93
CA LYS A 106 4.45 -7.60 -27.05
C LYS A 106 4.11 -6.62 -25.95
N ALA A 107 5.13 -6.02 -25.36
CA ALA A 107 4.96 -5.01 -24.31
C ALA A 107 4.19 -3.76 -24.80
N GLU A 108 4.27 -3.47 -26.10
CA GLU A 108 3.58 -2.34 -26.74
C GLU A 108 2.06 -2.49 -26.76
N ASP A 109 1.57 -3.73 -26.74
CA ASP A 109 0.14 -4.05 -26.78
C ASP A 109 -0.48 -3.97 -25.37
N ALA A 110 0.34 -3.93 -24.31
CA ALA A 110 -0.11 -3.90 -22.92
C ALA A 110 -0.51 -2.48 -22.49
N PRO A 111 -1.64 -2.29 -21.79
CA PRO A 111 -2.07 -0.98 -21.30
C PRO A 111 -1.21 -0.46 -20.13
N ILE A 112 -0.35 -1.31 -19.57
CA ILE A 112 0.58 -0.98 -18.49
C ILE A 112 2.00 -1.22 -18.99
N SER A 113 2.84 -0.20 -18.88
CA SER A 113 4.28 -0.32 -19.17
C SER A 113 5.07 -0.41 -17.87
N TYR A 114 6.05 -1.30 -17.83
CA TYR A 114 6.98 -1.42 -16.71
C TYR A 114 8.25 -0.62 -17.01
N GLY A 115 8.69 0.19 -16.06
CA GLY A 115 9.92 0.98 -16.20
C GLY A 115 11.14 0.07 -16.23
N GLY A 116 11.71 -0.15 -17.42
CA GLY A 116 13.02 -0.77 -17.63
C GLY A 116 13.12 -2.23 -17.14
N LEU A 117 12.67 -3.19 -17.96
CA LEU A 117 13.40 -4.45 -18.10
C LEU A 117 14.66 -4.15 -18.94
N VAL A 118 15.57 -3.33 -18.42
CA VAL A 118 16.84 -3.08 -19.09
C VAL A 118 17.65 -4.36 -18.96
N ASN A 119 17.77 -5.09 -20.07
CA ASN A 119 18.75 -6.14 -20.36
C ASN A 119 19.70 -6.44 -19.19
N SER A 120 19.36 -7.41 -18.34
CA SER A 120 20.39 -8.22 -17.71
C SER A 120 20.76 -9.30 -18.71
N GLU A 121 21.57 -8.93 -19.71
CA GLU A 121 22.40 -9.93 -20.37
C GLU A 121 23.33 -10.53 -19.30
N PHE A 122 23.25 -11.85 -19.15
CA PHE A 122 24.27 -12.64 -18.46
C PHE A 122 25.55 -12.67 -19.28
#